data_AF-A0A8J2IEA9-F1
#
_entry.id   AF-A0A8J2IEA9-F1
#
_cell.length_a   1.000
_cell.length_b   1.000
_cell.length_c   1.000
_cell.angle_alpha   90.00
_cell.angle_beta   90.00
_cell.angle_gamma   90.00
#
_symmetry.space_group_name_H-M   'P 1'
#
loop_
_entity.id
_entity.type
_entity.pdbx_description
1 polymer ?
#
loop_
_entity_poly.entity_id
_entity_poly.type
_entity_poly.pdbx_seq_one_letter_code
_entity_poly.pdbx_strand_id
1 'polypeptide(L)'
;MSDSQNQSSVATLLWDHQNLIPLQKNLVDGDLVLLLTPAVVPLDPALPSSTDPFQPLGKALEQSYPFIRHVPYTKNSGITGTHVAFIKKARTVIFVLSGFSSDEGVFQLELTDIVREDRAREYEFQTVVQCSGYFVSDLQEVAAVLTTELSTTAAKPTSSDLPPSPSWSLVGWDFNTDLPEIHTLWEASFPSKFRLDRATLGSALKRDGYAMHYVVREPQNGKVVGFCATFTTYIDNSADRLIGSIAAIIVHENYQGQGIGRMLHNEVVSKLSKIRGVSIIQIGSTFPRLFYGLPAHVSNTEWFEKQGWKLKESKPGHGRLVLDWLLKFADTPIPDLASAGLTFRSCQLSDYQQVIDIATKESQRRFGFGWYDQYARTMDSSYINDVVVGLEGDNLVAAAITYFPNNGSPCGADIPWPAAIGQGIGGVSCICIKDEDPDMVNRRDSVATRLLLACRQTLSERGMGSANGQSIKRYGVKSEHEDALLSTSEAMNKHDRQPYPDDRCGRDAGRTAIQVPVKKDVEQIRTATGSFEHNSTGNSFCDVVWKSCLPKH
;
A
#
# COMPACT_ATOMS: atom_id res chain seq x y z
N MET A 1 10.56 -10.91 -57.28
CA MET A 1 11.45 -9.87 -56.75
C MET A 1 11.19 -9.81 -55.26
N SER A 2 12.17 -10.29 -54.51
CA SER A 2 12.18 -10.47 -53.07
C SER A 2 12.55 -9.15 -52.42
N ASP A 3 11.58 -8.52 -51.75
CA ASP A 3 11.87 -7.43 -50.81
C ASP A 3 12.34 -8.05 -49.50
N SER A 4 13.63 -8.39 -49.47
CA SER A 4 14.38 -8.59 -48.23
C SER A 4 14.49 -7.23 -47.54
N GLN A 5 13.48 -6.87 -46.74
CA GLN A 5 13.63 -5.79 -45.78
C GLN A 5 14.68 -6.21 -44.76
N ASN A 6 15.88 -5.68 -44.96
CA ASN A 6 16.97 -5.64 -44.01
C ASN A 6 16.48 -4.81 -42.81
N GLN A 7 15.75 -5.44 -41.88
CA GLN A 7 15.56 -4.88 -40.55
C GLN A 7 16.94 -4.85 -39.92
N SER A 8 17.53 -3.66 -39.78
CA SER A 8 18.72 -3.50 -38.97
C SER A 8 18.36 -3.97 -37.55
N SER A 9 18.94 -5.08 -37.12
CA SER A 9 19.01 -5.39 -35.69
C SER A 9 19.65 -4.20 -35.00
N VAL A 10 19.06 -3.76 -33.90
CA VAL A 10 19.67 -2.75 -33.04
C VAL A 10 19.54 -3.22 -31.62
N ALA A 11 20.62 -3.77 -31.06
CA ALA A 11 20.74 -3.87 -29.61
C ALA A 11 20.82 -2.46 -28.99
N THR A 12 19.94 -2.18 -28.04
CA THR A 12 19.80 -0.87 -27.39
C THR A 12 19.96 -1.03 -25.89
N LEU A 13 20.86 -0.26 -25.28
CA LEU A 13 20.89 -0.08 -23.84
C LEU A 13 19.69 0.78 -23.43
N LEU A 14 18.70 0.19 -22.76
CA LEU A 14 17.52 0.93 -22.31
C LEU A 14 17.84 1.78 -21.09
N TRP A 15 18.54 1.20 -20.11
CA TRP A 15 19.07 1.91 -18.94
C TRP A 15 20.19 1.11 -18.26
N ASP A 16 21.04 1.83 -17.55
CA ASP A 16 22.09 1.28 -16.69
C ASP A 16 22.20 2.08 -15.38
N HIS A 17 21.27 1.85 -14.45
CA HIS A 17 21.21 2.59 -13.19
C HIS A 17 22.39 2.29 -12.25
N GLN A 18 23.13 1.20 -12.51
CA GLN A 18 24.29 0.80 -11.72
C GLN A 18 25.63 1.23 -12.33
N ASN A 19 25.63 1.85 -13.52
CA ASN A 19 26.85 2.10 -14.30
C ASN A 19 27.69 0.83 -14.45
N LEU A 20 27.03 -0.30 -14.72
CA LEU A 20 27.62 -1.62 -14.86
C LEU A 20 28.35 -1.78 -16.20
N ILE A 21 27.91 -1.07 -17.25
CA ILE A 21 28.45 -1.16 -18.60
C ILE A 21 29.53 -0.09 -18.83
N PRO A 22 30.68 -0.43 -19.45
CA PRO A 22 31.05 -1.77 -19.90
C PRO A 22 31.38 -2.69 -18.73
N LEU A 23 31.04 -3.98 -18.86
CA LEU A 23 31.16 -4.99 -17.81
C LEU A 23 32.55 -5.00 -17.15
N GLN A 24 33.60 -4.82 -17.95
CA GLN A 24 35.00 -4.83 -17.53
C GLN A 24 35.32 -3.77 -16.47
N LYS A 25 34.57 -2.68 -16.40
CA LYS A 25 34.78 -1.62 -15.39
C LYS A 25 34.57 -2.12 -13.96
N ASN A 26 33.77 -3.16 -13.79
CA ASN A 26 33.33 -3.65 -12.48
C ASN A 26 33.84 -5.06 -12.14
N LEU A 27 34.69 -5.63 -13.01
CA LEU A 27 35.27 -6.96 -12.89
C LEU A 27 36.77 -6.87 -12.62
N VAL A 28 37.29 -7.72 -11.73
CA VAL A 28 38.72 -7.96 -11.55
C VAL A 28 39.12 -9.33 -12.13
N ASP A 29 40.41 -9.52 -12.41
CA ASP A 29 40.92 -10.79 -12.94
C ASP A 29 40.50 -11.99 -12.06
N GLY A 30 39.76 -12.93 -12.66
CA GLY A 30 39.23 -14.12 -12.01
C GLY A 30 37.80 -14.01 -11.51
N ASP A 31 37.16 -12.83 -11.60
CA ASP A 31 35.73 -12.69 -11.31
C ASP A 31 34.90 -13.49 -12.31
N LEU A 32 33.92 -14.25 -11.80
CA LEU A 32 33.03 -15.05 -12.64
C LEU A 32 31.84 -14.22 -13.12
N VAL A 33 31.59 -14.17 -14.42
CA VAL A 33 30.35 -13.64 -15.00
C VAL A 33 29.46 -14.82 -15.39
N LEU A 34 28.25 -14.88 -14.85
CA LEU A 34 27.29 -15.93 -15.14
C LEU A 34 26.30 -15.46 -16.20
N LEU A 35 26.27 -16.14 -17.34
CA LEU A 35 25.27 -15.96 -18.40
C LEU A 35 24.18 -17.02 -18.24
N LEU A 36 23.01 -16.61 -17.73
CA LEU A 36 21.83 -17.45 -17.59
C LEU A 36 20.88 -17.23 -18.76
N THR A 37 20.62 -18.27 -19.56
CA THR A 37 19.80 -18.17 -20.77
C THR A 37 18.66 -19.18 -20.80
N PRO A 38 17.49 -18.82 -21.35
CA PRO A 38 16.39 -19.77 -21.48
C PRO A 38 16.67 -20.78 -22.61
N ALA A 39 16.37 -22.05 -22.37
CA ALA A 39 16.39 -23.08 -23.40
C ALA A 39 15.15 -22.94 -24.29
N VAL A 40 15.29 -22.24 -25.41
CA VAL A 40 14.24 -21.99 -26.41
C VAL A 40 14.64 -22.50 -27.79
N VAL A 41 13.67 -22.62 -28.68
CA VAL A 41 13.90 -23.00 -30.08
C VAL A 41 14.57 -21.83 -30.83
N PRO A 42 15.61 -22.06 -31.64
CA PRO A 42 16.21 -21.01 -32.48
C PRO A 42 15.19 -20.34 -33.42
N LEU A 43 15.30 -19.02 -33.62
CA LEU A 43 14.49 -18.29 -34.63
C LEU A 43 14.88 -18.65 -36.05
N ASP A 44 16.13 -19.05 -36.28
CA ASP A 44 16.60 -19.46 -37.59
C ASP A 44 16.12 -20.88 -37.90
N PRO A 45 15.19 -21.05 -38.87
CA PRO A 45 14.68 -22.37 -39.23
C PRO A 45 15.74 -23.27 -39.88
N ALA A 46 16.90 -22.73 -40.27
CA ALA A 46 18.03 -23.51 -40.76
C ALA A 46 18.82 -24.21 -39.64
N LEU A 47 18.66 -23.81 -38.38
CA LEU A 47 19.34 -24.42 -37.24
C LEU A 47 18.52 -25.59 -36.66
N PRO A 48 19.16 -26.70 -36.25
CA PRO A 48 18.49 -27.77 -35.53
C PRO A 48 17.85 -27.24 -34.23
N SER A 49 16.66 -27.71 -33.89
CA SER A 49 15.93 -27.33 -32.67
C SER A 49 16.65 -27.69 -31.37
N SER A 50 17.66 -28.56 -31.42
CA SER A 50 18.52 -28.93 -30.30
C SER A 50 19.70 -27.96 -30.08
N THR A 51 19.87 -26.97 -30.94
CA THR A 51 20.96 -25.98 -30.84
C THR A 51 20.63 -24.95 -29.78
N ASP A 52 21.58 -24.61 -28.92
CA ASP A 52 21.42 -23.49 -27.98
C ASP A 52 21.48 -22.16 -28.76
N PRO A 53 20.37 -21.42 -28.86
CA PRO A 53 20.32 -20.19 -29.66
C PRO A 53 21.14 -19.05 -29.05
N PHE A 54 21.48 -19.11 -27.76
CA PHE A 54 22.25 -18.07 -27.06
C PHE A 54 23.75 -18.38 -26.98
N GLN A 55 24.21 -19.53 -27.49
CA GLN A 55 25.63 -19.84 -27.59
C GLN A 55 26.46 -18.73 -28.29
N PRO A 56 25.97 -18.06 -29.34
CA PRO A 56 26.70 -16.94 -29.96
C PRO A 56 26.95 -15.76 -29.02
N LEU A 57 26.00 -15.46 -28.11
CA LEU A 57 26.16 -14.40 -27.11
C LEU A 57 27.29 -14.74 -26.13
N GLY A 58 27.29 -15.97 -25.60
CA GLY A 58 28.34 -16.44 -24.70
C GLY A 58 29.72 -16.35 -25.36
N LYS A 59 29.86 -16.84 -26.60
CA LYS A 59 31.11 -16.77 -27.36
C LYS A 59 31.57 -15.33 -27.63
N ALA A 60 30.65 -14.41 -27.92
CA ALA A 60 30.99 -13.02 -28.18
C ALA A 60 31.46 -12.30 -26.90
N LEU A 61 30.84 -12.59 -25.75
CA LEU A 61 31.28 -12.07 -24.45
C LEU A 61 32.65 -12.64 -24.04
N GLU A 62 32.90 -13.93 -24.29
CA GLU A 62 34.19 -14.59 -24.02
C GLU A 62 35.38 -13.96 -24.76
N GLN A 63 35.15 -13.35 -25.93
CA GLN A 63 36.19 -12.61 -26.66
C GLN A 63 36.66 -11.37 -25.89
N SER A 64 35.78 -10.77 -25.08
CA SER A 64 36.06 -9.56 -24.31
C SER A 64 36.39 -9.83 -22.85
N TYR A 65 35.96 -10.97 -22.29
CA TYR A 65 36.24 -11.37 -20.91
C TYR A 65 36.20 -12.91 -20.77
N PRO A 66 37.29 -13.59 -20.40
CA PRO A 66 37.41 -15.05 -20.53
C PRO A 66 36.66 -15.86 -19.45
N PHE A 67 36.27 -15.26 -18.32
CA PHE A 67 35.59 -15.97 -17.22
C PHE A 67 34.06 -15.87 -17.31
N ILE A 68 33.52 -16.18 -18.48
CA ILE A 68 32.08 -16.29 -18.72
C ILE A 68 31.65 -17.73 -18.49
N ARG A 69 30.61 -17.93 -17.67
CA ARG A 69 29.97 -19.23 -17.48
C ARG A 69 28.57 -19.17 -18.05
N HIS A 70 28.36 -19.86 -19.17
CA HIS A 70 27.04 -20.00 -19.78
C HIS A 70 26.30 -21.20 -19.16
N VAL A 71 25.12 -20.96 -18.58
CA VAL A 71 24.27 -21.99 -17.98
C VAL A 71 22.82 -21.81 -18.46
N PRO A 72 22.27 -22.74 -19.25
CA PRO A 72 20.89 -22.68 -19.69
C PRO A 72 19.92 -23.14 -18.60
N TYR A 73 18.75 -22.52 -18.52
CA TYR A 73 17.63 -22.96 -17.69
C TYR A 73 16.41 -23.34 -18.55
N THR A 74 15.58 -24.28 -18.09
CA THR A 74 14.43 -24.80 -18.84
C THR A 74 13.13 -24.51 -18.12
N LYS A 75 12.01 -24.52 -18.87
CA LYS A 75 10.67 -24.39 -18.27
C LYS A 75 10.35 -25.50 -17.26
N ASN A 76 10.77 -26.73 -17.56
CA ASN A 76 10.45 -27.91 -16.74
C ASN A 76 11.24 -27.97 -15.43
N SER A 77 12.45 -27.40 -15.41
CA SER A 77 13.35 -27.49 -14.25
C SER A 77 13.58 -26.16 -13.53
N GLY A 78 13.27 -25.03 -14.17
CA GLY A 78 13.50 -23.68 -13.65
C GLY A 78 14.94 -23.44 -13.18
N ILE A 79 15.08 -22.59 -12.17
CA ILE A 79 16.35 -22.34 -11.48
C ILE A 79 16.56 -23.43 -10.41
N THR A 80 17.37 -24.44 -10.76
CA THR A 80 17.74 -25.54 -9.85
C THR A 80 18.80 -25.13 -8.82
N GLY A 81 19.04 -25.97 -7.81
CA GLY A 81 20.10 -25.74 -6.80
C GLY A 81 21.51 -25.56 -7.39
N THR A 82 21.78 -26.18 -8.55
CA THR A 82 23.04 -25.97 -9.30
C THR A 82 23.14 -24.54 -9.83
N HIS A 83 22.05 -23.97 -10.35
CA HIS A 83 22.02 -22.58 -10.80
C HIS A 83 22.23 -21.63 -9.63
N VAL A 84 21.57 -21.86 -8.49
CA VAL A 84 21.75 -21.06 -7.27
C VAL A 84 23.21 -21.08 -6.80
N ALA A 85 23.89 -22.23 -6.90
CA ALA A 85 25.31 -22.33 -6.56
C ALA A 85 26.21 -21.51 -7.49
N PHE A 86 25.85 -21.37 -8.77
CA PHE A 86 26.56 -20.49 -9.69
C PHE A 86 26.24 -19.00 -9.46
N ILE A 87 24.96 -18.66 -9.20
CA ILE A 87 24.52 -17.29 -8.90
C ILE A 87 25.30 -16.74 -7.71
N LYS A 88 25.38 -17.50 -6.61
CA LYS A 88 26.12 -17.13 -5.39
C LYS A 88 27.63 -16.94 -5.57
N LYS A 89 28.20 -17.52 -6.64
CA LYS A 89 29.65 -17.46 -6.93
C LYS A 89 29.98 -16.39 -7.97
N ALA A 90 28.99 -15.92 -8.72
CA ALA A 90 29.20 -14.97 -9.79
C ALA A 90 29.34 -13.55 -9.23
N ARG A 91 30.27 -12.78 -9.78
CA ARG A 91 30.37 -11.34 -9.54
C ARG A 91 29.26 -10.59 -10.24
N THR A 92 28.89 -11.05 -11.43
CA THR A 92 27.85 -10.44 -12.26
C THR A 92 27.02 -11.54 -12.90
N VAL A 93 25.70 -11.37 -12.91
CA VAL A 93 24.76 -12.29 -13.55
C VAL A 93 24.08 -11.55 -14.70
N ILE A 94 24.22 -12.08 -15.91
CA ILE A 94 23.48 -11.67 -17.10
C ILE A 94 22.31 -12.64 -17.23
N PHE A 95 21.10 -12.17 -16.95
CA PHE A 95 19.88 -12.97 -17.07
C PHE A 95 19.15 -12.60 -18.35
N VAL A 96 19.08 -13.54 -19.29
CA VAL A 96 18.46 -13.34 -20.59
C VAL A 96 16.99 -13.73 -20.51
N LEU A 97 16.12 -12.88 -21.04
CA LEU A 97 14.68 -13.12 -21.13
C LEU A 97 14.28 -13.18 -22.61
N SER A 98 13.44 -14.13 -22.98
CA SER A 98 12.88 -14.23 -24.33
C SER A 98 11.37 -14.53 -24.31
N GLY A 99 10.66 -14.17 -25.38
CA GLY A 99 9.25 -14.55 -25.55
C GLY A 99 8.25 -13.83 -24.65
N PHE A 100 8.38 -12.51 -24.44
CA PHE A 100 7.47 -11.71 -23.59
C PHE A 100 5.98 -11.76 -23.97
N SER A 101 5.64 -12.20 -25.18
CA SER A 101 4.26 -12.37 -25.67
C SER A 101 3.69 -13.78 -25.50
N SER A 102 4.43 -14.71 -24.88
CA SER A 102 4.00 -16.10 -24.68
C SER A 102 3.98 -16.48 -23.19
N ASP A 103 3.34 -17.61 -22.87
CA ASP A 103 3.36 -18.23 -21.54
C ASP A 103 4.80 -18.55 -21.06
N GLU A 104 5.78 -18.61 -21.97
CA GLU A 104 7.18 -18.77 -21.63
C GLU A 104 7.80 -17.49 -21.08
N GLY A 105 7.37 -16.31 -21.54
CA GLY A 105 7.84 -15.02 -21.00
C GLY A 105 7.36 -14.78 -19.58
N VAL A 106 6.10 -15.12 -19.28
CA VAL A 106 5.52 -15.02 -17.93
C VAL A 106 6.28 -15.89 -16.93
N PHE A 107 6.57 -17.15 -17.29
CA PHE A 107 7.37 -18.04 -16.46
C PHE A 107 8.78 -17.50 -16.18
N GLN A 108 9.44 -16.95 -17.20
CA GLN A 108 10.78 -16.40 -17.03
C GLN A 108 10.80 -15.19 -16.09
N LEU A 109 9.72 -14.40 -16.07
CA LEU A 109 9.55 -13.30 -15.11
C LEU A 109 9.38 -13.82 -13.67
N GLU A 110 8.73 -14.96 -13.45
CA GLU A 110 8.62 -15.58 -12.12
C GLU A 110 9.98 -16.04 -11.56
N LEU A 111 10.92 -16.43 -12.44
CA LEU A 111 12.26 -16.85 -12.03
C LEU A 111 13.16 -15.69 -11.56
N THR A 112 12.77 -14.45 -11.86
CA THR A 112 13.59 -13.26 -11.55
C THR A 112 13.85 -13.09 -10.05
N ASP A 113 12.89 -13.47 -9.21
CA ASP A 113 13.01 -13.41 -7.75
C ASP A 113 14.05 -14.38 -7.18
N ILE A 114 14.37 -15.46 -7.91
CA ILE A 114 15.38 -16.45 -7.50
C ILE A 114 16.78 -15.98 -7.92
N VAL A 115 16.89 -15.32 -9.07
CA VAL A 115 18.17 -14.80 -9.60
C VAL A 115 18.62 -13.54 -8.84
N ARG A 116 17.68 -12.80 -8.26
CA ARG A 116 17.96 -11.63 -7.42
C ARG A 116 18.31 -12.09 -6.00
N GLU A 117 19.57 -11.92 -5.59
CA GLU A 117 19.95 -12.13 -4.18
C GLU A 117 19.29 -11.10 -3.24
N ASP A 118 18.94 -9.92 -3.76
CA ASP A 118 18.30 -8.85 -3.01
C ASP A 118 16.79 -8.83 -3.25
N ARG A 119 16.04 -9.42 -2.31
CA ARG A 119 14.56 -9.44 -2.28
C ARG A 119 13.96 -8.06 -1.97
N ALA A 120 14.78 -7.03 -1.73
CA ALA A 120 14.31 -5.73 -1.25
C ALA A 120 13.81 -4.77 -2.34
N ARG A 121 13.92 -5.12 -3.62
CA ARG A 121 13.42 -4.30 -4.73
C ARG A 121 12.47 -5.14 -5.58
N GLU A 122 11.17 -4.97 -5.38
CA GLU A 122 10.15 -5.54 -6.27
C GLU A 122 10.26 -4.85 -7.66
N TYR A 123 10.60 -5.64 -8.69
CA TYR A 123 10.37 -5.40 -10.14
C TYR A 123 11.29 -4.56 -11.04
N GLU A 124 12.48 -4.09 -10.67
CA GLU A 124 13.37 -3.43 -11.68
C GLU A 124 14.76 -4.05 -11.77
N PHE A 125 15.06 -4.65 -12.94
CA PHE A 125 16.44 -4.95 -13.36
C PHE A 125 17.19 -3.63 -13.50
N GLN A 126 18.33 -3.51 -12.82
CA GLN A 126 19.03 -2.23 -12.70
C GLN A 126 19.77 -1.83 -13.98
N THR A 127 20.08 -2.81 -14.83
CA THR A 127 20.69 -2.62 -16.15
C THR A 127 19.91 -3.48 -17.13
N VAL A 128 19.40 -2.90 -18.21
CA VAL A 128 18.60 -3.61 -19.22
C VAL A 128 19.07 -3.24 -20.62
N VAL A 129 19.45 -4.27 -21.38
CA VAL A 129 19.73 -4.21 -22.81
C VAL A 129 18.61 -4.93 -23.54
N GLN A 130 18.05 -4.30 -24.57
CA GLN A 130 17.00 -4.85 -25.42
C GLN A 130 17.54 -5.07 -26.83
N CYS A 131 17.17 -6.18 -27.44
CA CYS A 131 17.39 -6.46 -28.86
C CYS A 131 16.07 -6.93 -29.50
N SER A 132 15.97 -6.79 -30.82
CA SER A 132 14.77 -7.15 -31.59
C SER A 132 14.53 -8.66 -31.69
N GLY A 133 15.59 -9.45 -31.54
CA GLY A 133 15.57 -10.91 -31.65
C GLY A 133 16.81 -11.54 -31.03
N TYR A 134 16.98 -12.84 -31.26
CA TYR A 134 18.15 -13.60 -30.82
C TYR A 134 18.81 -14.33 -32.01
N PHE A 135 18.85 -13.66 -33.17
CA PHE A 135 19.73 -14.08 -34.26
C PHE A 135 21.20 -13.81 -33.89
N VAL A 136 22.12 -14.48 -34.60
CA VAL A 136 23.57 -14.36 -34.33
C VAL A 136 24.04 -12.90 -34.36
N SER A 137 23.56 -12.11 -35.33
CA SER A 137 23.85 -10.67 -35.45
C SER A 137 23.40 -9.90 -34.22
N ASP A 138 22.18 -10.14 -33.76
CA ASP A 138 21.55 -9.41 -32.65
C ASP A 138 22.32 -9.69 -31.34
N LEU A 139 22.69 -10.95 -31.12
CA LEU A 139 23.45 -11.37 -29.96
C LEU A 139 24.89 -10.82 -29.95
N GLN A 140 25.50 -10.66 -31.12
CA GLN A 140 26.82 -10.01 -31.25
C GLN A 140 26.75 -8.52 -30.93
N GLU A 141 25.68 -7.84 -31.34
CA GLU A 141 25.45 -6.43 -30.97
C GLU A 141 25.19 -6.27 -29.48
N VAL A 142 24.40 -7.17 -28.86
CA VAL A 142 24.20 -7.17 -27.40
C VAL A 142 25.54 -7.34 -26.67
N ALA A 143 26.38 -8.26 -27.11
CA ALA A 143 27.71 -8.43 -26.54
C ALA A 143 28.55 -7.14 -26.67
N ALA A 144 28.53 -6.50 -27.84
CA ALA A 144 29.25 -5.25 -28.07
C ALA A 144 28.74 -4.12 -27.15
N VAL A 145 27.42 -3.99 -26.95
CA VAL A 145 26.83 -3.01 -26.02
C VAL A 145 27.29 -3.26 -24.59
N LEU A 146 27.37 -4.52 -24.16
CA LEU A 146 27.78 -4.89 -22.81
C LEU A 146 29.28 -4.68 -22.54
N THR A 147 30.13 -4.68 -23.59
CA THR A 147 31.59 -4.68 -23.44
C THR A 147 32.29 -3.42 -23.95
N THR A 148 31.62 -2.59 -24.74
CA THR A 148 32.24 -1.39 -25.33
C THR A 148 32.07 -0.20 -24.39
N GLU A 149 33.15 0.55 -24.15
CA GLU A 149 33.05 1.91 -23.62
C GLU A 149 32.27 2.75 -24.63
N LEU A 150 30.99 2.98 -24.35
CA LEU A 150 30.20 3.97 -25.09
C LEU A 150 30.81 5.36 -24.81
N SER A 151 31.84 5.72 -25.57
CA SER A 151 32.17 7.12 -25.80
C SER A 151 30.93 7.76 -26.38
N THR A 152 30.30 8.67 -25.63
CA THR A 152 29.24 9.56 -26.10
C THR A 152 29.78 10.48 -27.19
N THR A 153 29.97 9.90 -28.37
CA THR A 153 30.26 10.56 -29.66
C THR A 153 29.40 9.87 -30.71
N ALA A 154 28.08 9.90 -30.50
CA ALA A 154 27.10 9.68 -31.56
C ALA A 154 26.17 10.89 -31.55
N ALA A 155 26.02 11.49 -32.72
CA ALA A 155 25.38 12.78 -32.93
C ALA A 155 23.99 12.84 -32.30
N LYS A 156 23.81 13.90 -31.51
CA LYS A 156 22.53 14.45 -31.08
C LYS A 156 21.55 14.36 -32.27
N PRO A 157 20.38 13.69 -32.16
CA PRO A 157 19.32 13.97 -33.12
C PRO A 157 19.11 15.48 -33.04
N THR A 158 18.97 16.13 -34.20
CA THR A 158 18.70 17.57 -34.28
C THR A 158 17.33 17.85 -33.67
N SER A 159 17.29 17.87 -32.34
CA SER A 159 16.33 18.60 -31.54
C SER A 159 16.91 19.99 -31.41
N SER A 160 16.80 20.75 -32.49
CA SER A 160 16.57 22.18 -32.35
C SER A 160 15.14 22.30 -31.82
N ASP A 161 15.04 22.50 -30.50
CA ASP A 161 13.92 23.11 -29.76
C ASP A 161 13.47 22.39 -28.49
N LEU A 162 14.17 21.35 -28.01
CA LEU A 162 13.92 20.85 -26.64
C LEU A 162 15.11 21.15 -25.72
N PRO A 163 14.88 21.85 -24.58
CA PRO A 163 15.93 22.10 -23.61
C PRO A 163 16.50 20.78 -23.07
N PRO A 164 17.77 20.75 -22.64
CA PRO A 164 18.36 19.57 -22.00
C PRO A 164 17.48 19.12 -20.84
N SER A 165 17.13 17.82 -20.79
CA SER A 165 16.36 17.26 -19.68
C SER A 165 17.08 17.59 -18.37
N PRO A 166 16.44 18.32 -17.44
CA PRO A 166 17.08 18.70 -16.19
C PRO A 166 17.51 17.46 -15.40
N SER A 167 18.77 17.42 -14.98
CA SER A 167 19.26 16.42 -14.03
C SER A 167 18.71 16.76 -12.65
N TRP A 168 17.54 16.19 -12.33
CA TRP A 168 16.92 16.36 -11.01
C TRP A 168 17.81 15.75 -9.92
N SER A 169 18.08 16.51 -8.86
CA SER A 169 18.83 16.03 -7.70
C SER A 169 17.94 15.91 -6.47
N LEU A 170 18.19 14.86 -5.69
CA LEU A 170 17.52 14.62 -4.43
C LEU A 170 18.33 15.23 -3.29
N VAL A 171 17.70 16.09 -2.49
CA VAL A 171 18.32 16.75 -1.34
C VAL A 171 17.56 16.38 -0.07
N GLY A 172 18.26 16.24 1.06
CA GLY A 172 17.62 16.05 2.36
C GLY A 172 16.82 17.29 2.74
N TRP A 173 15.63 17.09 3.27
CA TRP A 173 14.77 18.17 3.76
C TRP A 173 15.32 18.79 5.04
N ASP A 174 15.37 20.12 5.12
CA ASP A 174 15.66 20.87 6.33
C ASP A 174 14.41 21.61 6.84
N PHE A 175 14.09 21.39 8.11
CA PHE A 175 12.88 21.95 8.72
C PHE A 175 12.84 23.49 8.70
N ASN A 176 13.98 24.15 8.92
CA ASN A 176 14.01 25.61 9.07
C ASN A 176 13.96 26.31 7.72
N THR A 177 14.61 25.74 6.70
CA THR A 177 14.67 26.36 5.37
C THR A 177 13.50 25.96 4.47
N ASP A 178 13.06 24.70 4.53
CA ASP A 178 12.20 24.15 3.49
C ASP A 178 10.72 24.21 3.86
N LEU A 179 10.36 24.23 5.15
CA LEU A 179 8.96 24.17 5.61
C LEU A 179 8.03 25.19 4.92
N PRO A 180 8.40 26.47 4.69
CA PRO A 180 7.55 27.41 3.96
C PRO A 180 7.25 26.98 2.52
N GLU A 181 8.25 26.47 1.80
CA GLU A 181 8.11 25.99 0.42
C GLU A 181 7.31 24.67 0.38
N ILE A 182 7.54 23.76 1.33
CA ILE A 182 6.78 22.51 1.45
C ILE A 182 5.32 22.77 1.76
N HIS A 183 5.03 23.71 2.66
CA HIS A 183 3.65 24.09 2.97
C HIS A 183 2.94 24.66 1.73
N THR A 184 3.62 25.52 0.96
CA THR A 184 3.10 26.06 -0.30
C THR A 184 2.85 24.95 -1.33
N LEU A 185 3.80 24.03 -1.51
CA LEU A 185 3.66 22.88 -2.41
C LEU A 185 2.50 21.97 -1.99
N TRP A 186 2.34 21.73 -0.69
CA TRP A 186 1.26 20.93 -0.14
C TRP A 186 -0.12 21.52 -0.46
N GLU A 187 -0.30 22.82 -0.21
CA GLU A 187 -1.57 23.52 -0.47
C GLU A 187 -1.93 23.58 -1.96
N ALA A 188 -0.93 23.66 -2.83
CA ALA A 188 -1.11 23.63 -4.28
C ALA A 188 -1.44 22.22 -4.80
N SER A 189 -0.95 21.17 -4.13
CA SER A 189 -1.05 19.79 -4.64
C SER A 189 -2.27 19.03 -4.14
N PHE A 190 -2.86 19.46 -3.03
CA PHE A 190 -4.02 18.78 -2.44
C PHE A 190 -5.28 19.66 -2.43
N PRO A 191 -6.47 19.05 -2.58
CA PRO A 191 -7.75 19.73 -2.35
C PRO A 191 -7.83 20.39 -0.96
N SER A 192 -8.67 21.41 -0.84
CA SER A 192 -8.84 22.21 0.39
C SER A 192 -9.08 21.37 1.66
N LYS A 193 -9.80 20.24 1.55
CA LYS A 193 -10.07 19.32 2.66
C LYS A 193 -8.83 18.64 3.26
N PHE A 194 -7.69 18.67 2.58
CA PHE A 194 -6.42 18.12 3.06
C PHE A 194 -5.39 19.21 3.36
N ARG A 195 -5.81 20.47 3.47
CA ARG A 195 -4.93 21.56 3.89
C ARG A 195 -4.66 21.48 5.39
N LEU A 196 -3.40 21.66 5.74
CA LEU A 196 -2.94 21.84 7.11
C LEU A 196 -2.30 23.22 7.17
N ASP A 197 -2.50 23.95 8.26
CA ASP A 197 -1.70 25.15 8.49
C ASP A 197 -0.22 24.78 8.64
N ARG A 198 0.66 25.77 8.44
CA ARG A 198 2.12 25.55 8.44
C ARG A 198 2.64 24.98 9.77
N ALA A 199 2.08 25.39 10.90
CA ALA A 199 2.53 24.93 12.21
C ALA A 199 2.12 23.47 12.43
N THR A 200 0.89 23.11 12.10
CA THR A 200 0.38 21.74 12.16
C THR A 200 1.14 20.81 11.23
N LEU A 201 1.37 21.22 9.97
CA LEU A 201 2.17 20.44 9.02
C LEU A 201 3.62 20.28 9.51
N GLY A 202 4.23 21.36 9.99
CA GLY A 202 5.60 21.32 10.53
C GLY A 202 5.73 20.38 11.73
N SER A 203 4.77 20.40 12.66
CA SER A 203 4.73 19.52 13.84
C SER A 203 4.55 18.04 13.47
N ALA A 204 3.77 17.76 12.42
CA ALA A 204 3.60 16.40 11.91
C ALA A 204 4.88 15.88 11.21
N LEU A 205 5.58 16.73 10.45
CA LEU A 205 6.79 16.36 9.71
C LEU A 205 8.02 16.24 10.60
N LYS A 206 8.19 17.16 11.57
CA LYS A 206 9.39 17.18 12.43
C LYS A 206 9.33 16.07 13.48
N ARG A 207 10.00 14.94 13.20
CA ARG A 207 10.17 13.81 14.13
C ARG A 207 11.63 13.37 14.22
N ASP A 208 12.27 13.80 15.28
CA ASP A 208 13.68 13.52 15.53
C ASP A 208 13.93 12.00 15.62
N GLY A 209 14.93 11.51 14.88
CA GLY A 209 15.32 10.11 14.87
C GLY A 209 14.47 9.17 13.99
N TYR A 210 13.28 9.60 13.57
CA TYR A 210 12.33 8.75 12.84
C TYR A 210 11.95 9.29 11.45
N ALA A 211 12.13 10.58 11.20
CA ALA A 211 11.81 11.23 9.91
C ALA A 211 13.06 11.45 9.04
N MET A 212 12.99 11.11 7.75
CA MET A 212 14.01 11.45 6.75
C MET A 212 13.34 11.92 5.46
N HIS A 213 12.92 13.18 5.43
CA HIS A 213 12.21 13.69 4.26
C HIS A 213 13.18 14.15 3.18
N TYR A 214 12.70 14.22 1.95
CA TYR A 214 13.52 14.62 0.80
C TYR A 214 12.79 15.61 -0.09
N VAL A 215 13.57 16.51 -0.69
CA VAL A 215 13.10 17.53 -1.63
C VAL A 215 13.81 17.41 -2.96
N VAL A 216 13.14 17.85 -4.01
CA VAL A 216 13.71 18.07 -5.34
C VAL A 216 13.57 19.54 -5.66
N ARG A 217 14.68 20.16 -6.04
CA ARG A 217 14.75 21.59 -6.37
C ARG A 217 14.96 21.79 -7.86
N GLU A 218 14.32 22.81 -8.41
CA GLU A 218 14.53 23.23 -9.79
C GLU A 218 15.96 23.73 -10.01
N PRO A 219 16.71 23.23 -11.00
CA PRO A 219 18.10 23.64 -11.22
C PRO A 219 18.30 25.14 -11.48
N GLN A 220 17.30 25.81 -12.06
CA GLN A 220 17.44 27.20 -12.52
C GLN A 220 17.30 28.23 -11.40
N ASN A 221 16.35 28.05 -10.48
CA ASN A 221 16.04 29.02 -9.42
C ASN A 221 16.07 28.42 -8.00
N GLY A 222 16.31 27.11 -7.87
CA GLY A 222 16.38 26.41 -6.60
C GLY A 222 15.03 26.16 -5.91
N LYS A 223 13.89 26.49 -6.52
CA LYS A 223 12.56 26.31 -5.92
C LYS A 223 12.25 24.83 -5.71
N VAL A 224 11.59 24.49 -4.60
CA VAL A 224 11.11 23.11 -4.39
C VAL A 224 9.99 22.78 -5.38
N VAL A 225 10.20 21.71 -6.16
CA VAL A 225 9.25 21.19 -7.16
C VAL A 225 8.79 19.76 -6.85
N GLY A 226 9.47 19.06 -5.93
CA GLY A 226 9.08 17.74 -5.47
C GLY A 226 9.39 17.54 -3.99
N PHE A 227 8.58 16.74 -3.31
CA PHE A 227 8.72 16.45 -1.89
C PHE A 227 8.26 15.03 -1.55
N CYS A 228 9.02 14.34 -0.70
CA CYS A 228 8.66 13.03 -0.18
C CYS A 228 8.80 13.02 1.35
N ALA A 229 7.67 12.87 2.03
CA ALA A 229 7.61 12.69 3.48
C ALA A 229 7.78 11.22 3.82
N THR A 230 8.72 10.92 4.73
CA THR A 230 9.03 9.55 5.16
C THR A 230 9.17 9.44 6.66
N PHE A 231 8.77 8.29 7.20
CA PHE A 231 8.93 7.96 8.61
C PHE A 231 9.41 6.53 8.78
N THR A 232 10.03 6.25 9.92
CA THR A 232 10.27 4.89 10.41
C THR A 232 9.53 4.68 11.72
N THR A 233 8.93 3.51 11.91
CA THR A 233 8.14 3.18 13.11
C THR A 233 8.39 1.74 13.50
N TYR A 234 8.39 1.43 14.80
CA TYR A 234 8.53 0.07 15.26
C TYR A 234 7.28 -0.77 14.94
N ILE A 235 7.52 -2.01 14.54
CA ILE A 235 6.45 -2.98 14.27
C ILE A 235 5.78 -3.41 15.58
N ASP A 236 6.59 -3.66 16.60
CA ASP A 236 6.21 -4.22 17.88
C ASP A 236 7.22 -3.76 18.96
N ASN A 237 7.12 -4.33 20.16
CA ASN A 237 7.95 -3.99 21.31
C ASN A 237 9.40 -4.54 21.25
N SER A 238 9.81 -5.20 20.17
CA SER A 238 11.16 -5.79 20.02
C SER A 238 12.27 -4.75 19.81
N ALA A 239 11.91 -3.53 19.39
CA ALA A 239 12.82 -2.43 19.09
C ALA A 239 13.89 -2.70 18.00
N ASP A 240 13.81 -3.81 17.27
CA ASP A 240 14.73 -4.15 16.17
C ASP A 240 14.06 -4.24 14.80
N ARG A 241 12.73 -4.30 14.77
CA ARG A 241 11.91 -4.36 13.56
C ARG A 241 11.17 -3.06 13.28
N LEU A 242 11.41 -2.51 12.11
CA LEU A 242 10.89 -1.23 11.64
C LEU A 242 10.06 -1.38 10.36
N ILE A 243 9.19 -0.39 10.16
CA ILE A 243 8.50 -0.09 8.91
C ILE A 243 9.02 1.21 8.37
N GLY A 244 9.41 1.23 7.09
CA GLY A 244 9.63 2.45 6.33
C GLY A 244 8.30 2.93 5.73
N SER A 245 7.92 4.16 5.97
CA SER A 245 6.67 4.75 5.47
C SER A 245 6.98 5.82 4.44
N ILE A 246 6.31 5.78 3.29
CA ILE A 246 6.19 6.91 2.35
C ILE A 246 4.86 7.59 2.65
N ALA A 247 4.87 8.56 3.56
CA ALA A 247 3.67 9.20 4.07
C ALA A 247 2.98 10.09 3.02
N ALA A 248 3.76 10.75 2.17
CA ALA A 248 3.29 11.52 1.03
C ALA A 248 4.40 11.67 -0.01
N ILE A 249 4.05 11.63 -1.29
CA ILE A 249 4.93 11.99 -2.40
C ILE A 249 4.20 13.00 -3.28
N ILE A 250 4.85 14.12 -3.55
CA ILE A 250 4.24 15.28 -4.19
C ILE A 250 5.19 15.80 -5.26
N VAL A 251 4.65 16.09 -6.44
CA VAL A 251 5.35 16.81 -7.51
C VAL A 251 4.45 17.94 -7.97
N HIS A 252 5.01 19.14 -8.03
CA HIS A 252 4.31 20.34 -8.49
C HIS A 252 3.71 20.10 -9.88
N GLU A 253 2.46 20.51 -10.11
CA GLU A 253 1.68 20.24 -11.34
C GLU A 253 2.46 20.52 -12.65
N ASN A 254 3.08 21.69 -12.76
CA ASN A 254 3.87 22.10 -13.92
C ASN A 254 5.16 21.29 -14.16
N TYR A 255 5.54 20.45 -13.20
CA TYR A 255 6.75 19.62 -13.24
C TYR A 255 6.43 18.12 -13.28
N GLN A 256 5.15 17.75 -13.35
CA GLN A 256 4.72 16.37 -13.53
C GLN A 256 5.04 15.88 -14.95
N GLY A 257 5.14 14.55 -15.12
CA GLY A 257 5.51 13.94 -16.40
C GLY A 257 7.00 14.03 -16.75
N GLN A 258 7.82 14.69 -15.94
CA GLN A 258 9.26 14.89 -16.18
C GLN A 258 10.17 13.89 -15.44
N GLY A 259 9.60 12.77 -14.97
CA GLY A 259 10.35 11.73 -14.24
C GLY A 259 10.68 12.03 -12.77
N ILE A 260 10.42 13.25 -12.27
CA ILE A 260 10.70 13.65 -10.87
C ILE A 260 10.09 12.68 -9.86
N GLY A 261 8.80 12.37 -10.00
CA GLY A 261 8.10 11.49 -9.06
C GLY A 261 8.70 10.08 -9.02
N ARG A 262 9.12 9.55 -10.18
CA ARG A 262 9.76 8.23 -10.28
C ARG A 262 11.13 8.23 -9.61
N MET A 263 11.96 9.22 -9.92
CA MET A 263 13.27 9.38 -9.28
C MET A 263 13.13 9.49 -7.76
N LEU A 264 12.25 10.39 -7.31
CA LEU A 264 12.00 10.64 -5.89
C LEU A 264 11.54 9.36 -5.17
N HIS A 265 10.63 8.60 -5.78
CA HIS A 265 10.17 7.32 -5.26
C HIS A 265 11.28 6.28 -5.18
N ASN A 266 11.99 6.02 -6.29
CA ASN A 266 12.98 4.95 -6.37
C ASN A 266 14.15 5.19 -5.41
N GLU A 267 14.63 6.42 -5.34
CA GLU A 267 15.68 6.82 -4.40
C GLU A 267 15.22 6.67 -2.95
N VAL A 268 14.01 7.12 -2.62
CA VAL A 268 13.47 7.03 -1.26
C VAL A 268 13.23 5.59 -0.83
N VAL A 269 12.61 4.77 -1.68
CA VAL A 269 12.43 3.33 -1.42
C VAL A 269 13.78 2.66 -1.18
N SER A 270 14.78 2.95 -2.04
CA SER A 270 16.12 2.40 -1.84
C SER A 270 16.80 2.89 -0.56
N LYS A 271 16.52 4.11 -0.09
CA LYS A 271 17.09 4.61 1.16
C LYS A 271 16.41 3.95 2.35
N LEU A 272 15.09 3.85 2.35
CA LEU A 272 14.31 3.18 3.40
C LEU A 272 14.70 1.70 3.54
N SER A 273 14.89 0.98 2.43
CA SER A 273 15.27 -0.45 2.47
C SER A 273 16.67 -0.70 3.05
N LYS A 274 17.55 0.31 3.02
CA LYS A 274 18.91 0.22 3.58
C LYS A 274 18.97 0.54 5.08
N ILE A 275 17.87 1.03 5.67
CA ILE A 275 17.83 1.32 7.10
C ILE A 275 17.77 0.01 7.87
N ARG A 276 18.69 -0.16 8.81
CA ARG A 276 18.75 -1.35 9.67
C ARG A 276 17.42 -1.55 10.38
N GLY A 277 16.87 -2.76 10.29
CA GLY A 277 15.61 -3.14 10.94
C GLY A 277 14.37 -2.90 10.09
N VAL A 278 14.44 -2.09 9.01
CA VAL A 278 13.31 -1.94 8.08
C VAL A 278 13.07 -3.25 7.35
N SER A 279 11.93 -3.85 7.61
CA SER A 279 11.51 -5.13 7.02
C SER A 279 10.27 -5.01 6.12
N ILE A 280 9.58 -3.88 6.20
CA ILE A 280 8.38 -3.55 5.42
C ILE A 280 8.49 -2.10 4.99
N ILE A 281 8.15 -1.81 3.73
CA ILE A 281 7.93 -0.44 3.25
C ILE A 281 6.45 -0.30 2.87
N GLN A 282 5.81 0.78 3.31
CA GLN A 282 4.39 1.04 3.06
C GLN A 282 4.15 2.41 2.41
N ILE A 283 3.04 2.52 1.68
CA ILE A 283 2.46 3.81 1.29
C ILE A 283 1.54 4.31 2.40
N GLY A 284 1.64 5.58 2.73
CA GLY A 284 1.03 6.15 3.92
C GLY A 284 1.89 5.89 5.15
N SER A 285 1.34 6.23 6.31
CA SER A 285 2.05 6.20 7.59
C SER A 285 1.06 5.94 8.71
N THR A 286 1.44 5.14 9.71
CA THR A 286 0.54 4.86 10.83
C THR A 286 0.52 5.99 11.85
N PHE A 287 1.70 6.43 12.30
CA PHE A 287 1.93 7.59 13.18
C PHE A 287 3.34 8.19 12.89
N PRO A 288 3.49 9.51 12.72
CA PRO A 288 2.39 10.47 12.49
C PRO A 288 1.63 10.11 11.21
N ARG A 289 0.32 10.33 11.21
CA ARG A 289 -0.61 9.93 10.15
C ARG A 289 -1.01 11.14 9.32
N LEU A 290 -0.17 11.47 8.35
CA LEU A 290 -0.61 12.37 7.28
C LEU A 290 -1.70 11.66 6.48
N PHE A 291 -1.36 10.57 5.80
CA PHE A 291 -2.36 9.71 5.18
C PHE A 291 -2.16 8.27 5.62
N TYR A 292 -3.25 7.55 5.84
CA TYR A 292 -3.19 6.12 6.16
C TYR A 292 -2.80 5.26 4.95
N GLY A 293 -3.01 5.79 3.74
CA GLY A 293 -2.72 5.19 2.44
C GLY A 293 -3.06 6.20 1.35
N LEU A 294 -3.24 5.75 0.10
CA LEU A 294 -3.58 6.64 -1.01
C LEU A 294 -5.00 7.22 -0.88
N PRO A 295 -5.18 8.55 -0.89
CA PRO A 295 -6.51 9.15 -0.97
C PRO A 295 -7.25 8.75 -2.26
N ALA A 296 -8.38 8.04 -2.15
CA ALA A 296 -9.10 7.32 -3.22
C ALA A 296 -9.61 8.17 -4.41
N HIS A 297 -9.52 9.49 -4.34
CA HIS A 297 -10.01 10.41 -5.39
C HIS A 297 -8.99 11.49 -5.79
N VAL A 298 -7.77 11.43 -5.26
CA VAL A 298 -6.71 12.42 -5.53
C VAL A 298 -5.44 11.73 -6.03
N SER A 299 -5.33 10.42 -5.83
CA SER A 299 -4.11 9.67 -6.12
C SER A 299 -4.15 9.02 -7.50
N ASN A 300 -3.03 9.06 -8.20
CA ASN A 300 -2.81 8.25 -9.40
C ASN A 300 -2.40 6.83 -8.99
N THR A 301 -3.38 5.98 -8.68
CA THR A 301 -3.13 4.59 -8.23
C THR A 301 -2.37 3.77 -9.28
N GLU A 302 -2.67 3.98 -10.57
CA GLU A 302 -1.98 3.32 -11.69
C GLU A 302 -0.47 3.62 -11.70
N TRP A 303 -0.08 4.86 -11.35
CA TRP A 303 1.33 5.22 -11.25
C TRP A 303 2.05 4.39 -10.17
N PHE A 304 1.43 4.20 -8.99
CA PHE A 304 1.99 3.36 -7.93
C PHE A 304 2.01 1.88 -8.31
N GLU A 305 0.97 1.36 -8.97
CA GLU A 305 0.98 -0.02 -9.48
C GLU A 305 2.15 -0.26 -10.45
N LYS A 306 2.43 0.72 -11.33
CA LYS A 306 3.61 0.68 -12.22
C LYS A 306 4.95 0.73 -11.49
N GLN A 307 4.98 1.14 -10.22
CA GLN A 307 6.18 1.09 -9.38
C GLN A 307 6.24 -0.19 -8.51
N GLY A 308 5.33 -1.15 -8.73
CA GLY A 308 5.33 -2.45 -8.06
C GLY A 308 4.36 -2.57 -6.87
N TRP A 309 3.63 -1.51 -6.51
CA TRP A 309 2.71 -1.55 -5.36
C TRP A 309 1.46 -2.38 -5.64
N LYS A 310 1.16 -3.35 -4.77
CA LYS A 310 -0.03 -4.20 -4.83
C LYS A 310 -1.24 -3.46 -4.25
N LEU A 311 -2.11 -2.92 -5.10
CA LEU A 311 -3.26 -2.08 -4.68
C LEU A 311 -4.64 -2.67 -5.01
N LYS A 312 -4.70 -3.87 -5.59
CA LYS A 312 -5.93 -4.52 -6.05
C LYS A 312 -6.25 -5.82 -5.34
N GLU A 313 -5.50 -6.19 -4.30
CA GLU A 313 -5.74 -7.46 -3.61
C GLU A 313 -6.71 -7.27 -2.43
N SER A 314 -7.43 -8.35 -2.09
CA SER A 314 -8.35 -8.36 -0.94
C SER A 314 -7.63 -8.44 0.42
N LYS A 315 -6.32 -8.62 0.42
CA LYS A 315 -5.50 -8.74 1.63
C LYS A 315 -5.33 -7.38 2.34
N PRO A 316 -5.31 -7.35 3.68
CA PRO A 316 -4.93 -6.15 4.42
C PRO A 316 -3.58 -5.61 3.94
N GLY A 317 -3.47 -4.29 3.77
CA GLY A 317 -2.26 -3.64 3.29
C GLY A 317 -2.09 -3.60 1.76
N HIS A 318 -2.93 -4.30 0.98
CA HIS A 318 -2.80 -4.36 -0.48
C HIS A 318 -3.91 -3.60 -1.24
N GLY A 319 -4.24 -2.40 -0.76
CA GLY A 319 -5.20 -1.49 -1.42
C GLY A 319 -6.66 -1.62 -0.99
N ARG A 320 -6.94 -2.38 0.07
CA ARG A 320 -8.27 -2.40 0.70
C ARG A 320 -8.67 -0.99 1.18
N LEU A 321 -9.89 -0.58 0.86
CA LEU A 321 -10.42 0.72 1.26
C LEU A 321 -10.50 0.85 2.79
N VAL A 322 -9.99 1.98 3.27
CA VAL A 322 -10.06 2.42 4.68
C VAL A 322 -10.75 3.77 4.72
N LEU A 323 -11.54 3.99 5.77
CA LEU A 323 -12.35 5.20 5.91
C LEU A 323 -12.04 5.91 7.23
N ASP A 324 -11.92 7.22 7.14
CA ASP A 324 -12.00 8.13 8.27
C ASP A 324 -13.45 8.59 8.41
N TRP A 325 -14.00 8.43 9.60
CA TRP A 325 -15.39 8.68 9.96
C TRP A 325 -15.48 9.98 10.74
N LEU A 326 -16.34 10.89 10.32
CA LEU A 326 -16.70 12.07 11.09
C LEU A 326 -18.10 11.89 11.67
N LEU A 327 -18.21 11.82 12.99
CA LEU A 327 -19.47 11.71 13.70
C LEU A 327 -19.80 13.02 14.41
N LYS A 328 -20.94 13.63 14.07
CA LYS A 328 -21.51 14.79 14.78
C LYS A 328 -22.47 14.29 15.86
N PHE A 329 -22.33 14.79 17.09
CA PHE A 329 -23.15 14.32 18.21
C PHE A 329 -23.49 15.37 19.28
N ALA A 330 -23.15 16.65 19.06
CA ALA A 330 -23.38 17.75 20.00
C ALA A 330 -24.82 17.81 20.55
N ASP A 331 -25.81 17.55 19.69
CA ASP A 331 -27.23 17.69 20.02
C ASP A 331 -27.93 16.34 20.24
N THR A 332 -27.18 15.25 20.25
CA THR A 332 -27.76 13.91 20.40
C THR A 332 -27.61 13.48 21.86
N PRO A 333 -28.66 12.94 22.51
CA PRO A 333 -28.48 12.31 23.82
C PRO A 333 -27.61 11.06 23.68
N ILE A 334 -26.97 10.65 24.77
CA ILE A 334 -26.21 9.40 24.79
C ILE A 334 -27.20 8.27 25.06
N PRO A 335 -27.30 7.25 24.17
CA PRO A 335 -28.20 6.14 24.38
C PRO A 335 -27.88 5.42 25.69
N ASP A 336 -28.91 5.17 26.48
CA ASP A 336 -28.81 4.31 27.67
C ASP A 336 -28.84 2.85 27.20
N LEU A 337 -27.69 2.18 27.28
CA LEU A 337 -27.55 0.77 26.96
C LEU A 337 -27.36 -0.01 28.25
N ALA A 338 -28.09 -1.12 28.40
CA ALA A 338 -27.83 -2.06 29.49
C ALA A 338 -26.35 -2.47 29.50
N SER A 339 -25.77 -2.49 30.71
CA SER A 339 -24.33 -2.75 30.91
C SER A 339 -23.89 -4.08 30.30
N ALA A 340 -24.76 -5.09 30.31
CA ALA A 340 -24.46 -6.44 29.84
C ALA A 340 -23.19 -7.03 30.50
N GLY A 341 -22.95 -6.66 31.77
CA GLY A 341 -21.74 -7.06 32.51
C GLY A 341 -20.47 -6.29 32.14
N LEU A 342 -20.57 -5.31 31.23
CA LEU A 342 -19.46 -4.48 30.79
C LEU A 342 -19.46 -3.12 31.49
N THR A 343 -18.26 -2.65 31.85
CA THR A 343 -18.03 -1.31 32.39
C THR A 343 -17.02 -0.59 31.51
N PHE A 344 -17.29 0.68 31.19
CA PHE A 344 -16.38 1.52 30.41
C PHE A 344 -16.03 2.78 31.20
N ARG A 345 -14.75 3.11 31.27
CA ARG A 345 -14.23 4.25 32.03
C ARG A 345 -12.90 4.73 31.49
N SER A 346 -12.46 5.91 31.92
CA SER A 346 -11.07 6.33 31.74
C SER A 346 -10.11 5.34 32.41
N CYS A 347 -8.97 5.17 31.75
CA CYS A 347 -7.88 4.33 32.21
C CYS A 347 -7.27 4.87 33.51
N GLN A 348 -6.86 3.95 34.37
CA GLN A 348 -6.17 4.22 35.63
C GLN A 348 -4.78 3.58 35.60
N LEU A 349 -3.89 4.03 36.50
CA LEU A 349 -2.54 3.47 36.60
C LEU A 349 -2.54 1.96 36.85
N SER A 350 -3.55 1.43 37.55
CA SER A 350 -3.72 -0.01 37.78
C SER A 350 -3.98 -0.81 36.50
N ASP A 351 -4.48 -0.17 35.45
CA ASP A 351 -4.79 -0.84 34.18
C ASP A 351 -3.58 -0.93 33.25
N TYR A 352 -2.46 -0.27 33.60
CA TYR A 352 -1.31 -0.06 32.70
C TYR A 352 -0.85 -1.35 32.03
N GLN A 353 -0.57 -2.37 32.83
CA GLN A 353 -0.06 -3.64 32.30
C GLN A 353 -1.07 -4.29 31.34
N GLN A 354 -2.35 -4.32 31.72
CA GLN A 354 -3.39 -4.93 30.88
C GLN A 354 -3.59 -4.17 29.55
N VAL A 355 -3.48 -2.84 29.54
CA VAL A 355 -3.56 -2.00 28.34
C VAL A 355 -2.38 -2.25 27.41
N ILE A 356 -1.16 -2.31 27.95
CA ILE A 356 0.04 -2.59 27.16
C ILE A 356 -0.01 -4.01 26.58
N ASP A 357 -0.48 -4.98 27.36
CA ASP A 357 -0.58 -6.37 26.93
C ASP A 357 -1.60 -6.53 25.78
N ILE A 358 -2.81 -5.96 25.90
CA ILE A 358 -3.81 -6.02 24.82
C ILE A 358 -3.32 -5.28 23.57
N ALA A 359 -2.67 -4.12 23.72
CA ALA A 359 -2.15 -3.34 22.59
C ALA A 359 -1.04 -4.09 21.85
N THR A 360 -0.11 -4.70 22.58
CA THR A 360 0.96 -5.53 22.01
C THR A 360 0.38 -6.72 21.25
N LYS A 361 -0.57 -7.43 21.85
CA LYS A 361 -1.14 -8.64 21.27
C LYS A 361 -1.99 -8.36 20.03
N GLU A 362 -2.88 -7.38 20.12
CA GLU A 362 -3.78 -7.04 19.02
C GLU A 362 -3.05 -6.32 17.87
N SER A 363 -2.02 -5.51 18.15
CA SER A 363 -1.21 -4.87 17.11
C SER A 363 -0.47 -5.90 16.26
N GLN A 364 0.18 -6.89 16.86
CA GLN A 364 0.84 -7.98 16.15
C GLN A 364 -0.14 -8.79 15.30
N ARG A 365 -1.31 -9.12 15.86
CA ARG A 365 -2.32 -9.95 15.19
C ARG A 365 -2.98 -9.26 14.01
N ARG A 366 -3.23 -7.95 14.11
CA ARG A 366 -3.99 -7.18 13.11
C ARG A 366 -3.09 -6.38 12.16
N PHE A 367 -1.77 -6.50 12.29
CA PHE A 367 -0.82 -5.60 11.62
C PHE A 367 -1.10 -4.12 11.96
N GLY A 368 -1.54 -3.86 13.20
CA GLY A 368 -1.80 -2.53 13.76
C GLY A 368 -0.50 -1.86 14.19
N PHE A 369 0.43 -1.70 13.25
CA PHE A 369 1.79 -1.23 13.55
C PHE A 369 1.80 0.15 14.20
N GLY A 370 2.67 0.36 15.19
CA GLY A 370 2.73 1.61 15.95
C GLY A 370 1.61 1.83 16.98
N TRP A 371 0.60 0.93 17.10
CA TRP A 371 -0.40 1.05 18.17
C TRP A 371 0.21 0.85 19.55
N TYR A 372 1.14 -0.10 19.68
CA TYR A 372 1.91 -0.30 20.91
C TYR A 372 2.60 0.99 21.34
N ASP A 373 3.39 1.61 20.46
CA ASP A 373 4.09 2.87 20.73
C ASP A 373 3.12 3.98 21.11
N GLN A 374 1.97 4.04 20.45
CA GLN A 374 0.97 5.06 20.74
C GLN A 374 0.36 4.89 22.13
N TYR A 375 0.04 3.66 22.51
CA TYR A 375 -0.43 3.34 23.86
C TYR A 375 0.65 3.60 24.90
N ALA A 376 1.87 3.10 24.70
CA ALA A 376 3.00 3.32 25.61
C ALA A 376 3.24 4.82 25.85
N ARG A 377 3.39 5.61 24.78
CA ARG A 377 3.58 7.07 24.89
C ARG A 377 2.43 7.79 25.60
N THR A 378 1.19 7.34 25.39
CA THR A 378 0.02 7.95 26.04
C THR A 378 -0.02 7.58 27.52
N MET A 379 0.23 6.31 27.84
CA MET A 379 0.21 5.77 29.21
C MET A 379 1.38 6.29 30.06
N ASP A 380 2.55 6.51 29.45
CA ASP A 380 3.76 7.06 30.11
C ASP A 380 3.72 8.59 30.27
N SER A 381 2.62 9.23 29.83
CA SER A 381 2.43 10.67 29.89
C SER A 381 1.32 11.07 30.86
N SER A 382 1.11 12.37 31.04
CA SER A 382 -0.03 12.91 31.80
C SER A 382 -1.39 12.65 31.13
N TYR A 383 -1.42 12.04 29.93
CA TYR A 383 -2.62 11.80 29.14
C TYR A 383 -3.20 10.38 29.31
N ILE A 384 -2.85 9.65 30.37
CA ILE A 384 -3.44 8.31 30.65
C ILE A 384 -4.98 8.31 30.62
N ASN A 385 -5.61 9.39 31.11
CA ASN A 385 -7.07 9.52 31.15
C ASN A 385 -7.72 9.68 29.77
N ASP A 386 -6.93 9.88 28.72
CA ASP A 386 -7.38 9.92 27.33
C ASP A 386 -7.63 8.49 26.79
N VAL A 387 -7.08 7.47 27.46
CA VAL A 387 -7.39 6.07 27.17
C VAL A 387 -8.72 5.70 27.85
N VAL A 388 -9.64 5.16 27.06
CA VAL A 388 -10.90 4.58 27.55
C VAL A 388 -10.75 3.07 27.54
N VAL A 389 -11.00 2.43 28.68
CA VAL A 389 -10.95 0.97 28.85
C VAL A 389 -12.34 0.39 28.99
N GLY A 390 -12.55 -0.80 28.44
CA GLY A 390 -13.72 -1.64 28.59
C GLY A 390 -13.38 -2.89 29.38
N LEU A 391 -14.15 -3.15 30.44
CA LEU A 391 -13.90 -4.20 31.43
C LEU A 391 -15.11 -5.13 31.54
N GLU A 392 -14.86 -6.42 31.71
CA GLU A 392 -15.84 -7.42 32.16
C GLU A 392 -15.39 -7.96 33.52
N GLY A 393 -16.02 -7.48 34.60
CA GLY A 393 -15.41 -7.56 35.93
C GLY A 393 -14.09 -6.78 35.99
N ASP A 394 -13.01 -7.43 36.40
CA ASP A 394 -11.65 -6.84 36.42
C ASP A 394 -10.85 -7.10 35.14
N ASN A 395 -11.41 -7.86 34.19
CA ASN A 395 -10.71 -8.26 32.98
C ASN A 395 -10.87 -7.19 31.89
N LEU A 396 -9.74 -6.71 31.35
CA LEU A 396 -9.75 -5.79 30.22
C LEU A 396 -10.09 -6.53 28.91
N VAL A 397 -11.18 -6.10 28.28
CA VAL A 397 -11.70 -6.67 27.03
C VAL A 397 -11.59 -5.71 25.85
N ALA A 398 -11.47 -4.40 26.11
CA ALA A 398 -11.32 -3.40 25.06
C ALA A 398 -10.57 -2.15 25.55
N ALA A 399 -9.98 -1.42 24.62
CA ALA A 399 -9.37 -0.11 24.86
C ALA A 399 -9.45 0.77 23.61
N ALA A 400 -9.46 2.08 23.79
CA ALA A 400 -9.32 3.06 22.71
C ALA A 400 -8.64 4.33 23.23
N ILE A 401 -8.00 5.09 22.35
CA ILE A 401 -7.40 6.38 22.69
C ILE A 401 -8.31 7.48 22.17
N THR A 402 -8.91 8.26 23.06
CA THR A 402 -9.52 9.55 22.71
C THR A 402 -8.44 10.61 22.62
N TYR A 403 -8.61 11.64 21.80
CA TYR A 403 -7.64 12.72 21.74
C TYR A 403 -8.29 14.02 21.29
N PHE A 404 -7.62 15.13 21.61
CA PHE A 404 -8.16 16.47 21.46
C PHE A 404 -7.20 17.33 20.63
N PRO A 405 -7.73 18.26 19.84
CA PRO A 405 -6.90 19.14 19.03
C PRO A 405 -6.06 20.04 19.95
N ASN A 406 -4.79 20.24 19.58
CA ASN A 406 -3.89 21.23 20.21
C ASN A 406 -3.67 21.10 21.73
N ASN A 407 -4.02 19.95 22.33
CA ASN A 407 -3.87 19.73 23.76
C ASN A 407 -2.50 19.16 24.17
N GLY A 408 -1.62 18.87 23.21
CA GLY A 408 -0.30 18.26 23.45
C GLY A 408 -0.31 16.74 23.67
N SER A 409 -1.47 16.07 23.54
CA SER A 409 -1.54 14.62 23.62
C SER A 409 -0.72 13.95 22.51
N PRO A 410 -0.06 12.81 22.77
CA PRO A 410 0.68 12.08 21.75
C PRO A 410 -0.18 11.79 20.50
N CYS A 411 -1.42 11.33 20.69
CA CYS A 411 -2.31 11.00 19.57
C CYS A 411 -2.79 12.24 18.79
N GLY A 412 -3.04 13.36 19.46
CA GLY A 412 -3.35 14.62 18.79
C GLY A 412 -2.18 15.19 18.00
N ALA A 413 -0.95 14.98 18.48
CA ALA A 413 0.25 15.36 17.72
C ALA A 413 0.49 14.45 16.50
N ASP A 414 0.04 13.20 16.55
CA ASP A 414 0.23 12.23 15.47
C ASP A 414 -0.89 12.24 14.42
N ILE A 415 -2.10 12.70 14.76
CA ILE A 415 -3.24 12.71 13.84
C ILE A 415 -3.77 14.16 13.73
N PRO A 416 -3.34 14.93 12.71
CA PRO A 416 -3.61 16.36 12.64
C PRO A 416 -5.05 16.71 12.19
N TRP A 417 -5.80 15.73 11.66
CA TRP A 417 -7.06 15.97 10.96
C TRP A 417 -8.19 16.56 11.81
N PRO A 418 -8.42 16.14 13.07
CA PRO A 418 -9.45 16.79 13.89
C PRO A 418 -9.21 18.29 14.06
N ALA A 419 -7.96 18.68 14.36
CA ALA A 419 -7.57 20.08 14.51
C ALA A 419 -7.74 20.88 13.20
N ALA A 420 -7.46 20.24 12.05
CA ALA A 420 -7.63 20.83 10.74
C ALA A 420 -9.10 21.06 10.34
N ILE A 421 -10.02 20.20 10.80
CA ILE A 421 -11.45 20.34 10.51
C ILE A 421 -12.08 21.40 11.45
N GLY A 422 -11.73 21.41 12.73
CA GLY A 422 -12.22 22.41 13.66
C GLY A 422 -11.89 22.16 15.13
N GLN A 423 -11.86 23.22 15.94
CA GLN A 423 -11.48 23.15 17.36
C GLN A 423 -12.50 22.40 18.24
N GLY A 424 -13.74 22.22 17.78
CA GLY A 424 -14.79 21.45 18.49
C GLY A 424 -14.81 19.96 18.14
N ILE A 425 -13.76 19.45 17.52
CA ILE A 425 -13.68 18.09 16.98
C ILE A 425 -12.54 17.34 17.67
N GLY A 426 -12.89 16.30 18.43
CA GLY A 426 -11.93 15.36 18.98
C GLY A 426 -11.69 14.18 18.05
N GLY A 427 -10.97 13.17 18.53
CA GLY A 427 -10.81 11.94 17.78
C GLY A 427 -10.76 10.69 18.65
N VAL A 428 -10.92 9.54 18.00
CA VAL A 428 -10.80 8.21 18.58
C VAL A 428 -9.87 7.38 17.70
N SER A 429 -8.86 6.76 18.28
CA SER A 429 -7.86 5.95 17.59
C SER A 429 -7.52 4.67 18.35
N CYS A 430 -6.73 3.81 17.72
CA CYS A 430 -6.19 2.56 18.27
C CYS A 430 -7.23 1.65 18.92
N ILE A 431 -8.44 1.55 18.36
CA ILE A 431 -9.53 0.74 18.93
C ILE A 431 -9.14 -0.75 19.00
N CYS A 432 -8.85 -1.22 20.21
CA CYS A 432 -8.47 -2.58 20.54
C CYS A 432 -9.65 -3.30 21.19
N ILE A 433 -9.99 -4.48 20.67
CA ILE A 433 -11.00 -5.37 21.24
C ILE A 433 -10.40 -6.77 21.22
N LYS A 434 -10.40 -7.43 22.37
CA LYS A 434 -9.89 -8.79 22.54
C LYS A 434 -10.81 -9.76 21.79
N ASP A 435 -10.31 -10.35 20.71
CA ASP A 435 -11.10 -11.26 19.86
C ASP A 435 -10.73 -12.75 20.06
N GLU A 436 -10.01 -13.09 21.13
CA GLU A 436 -9.47 -14.45 21.32
C GLU A 436 -10.50 -15.45 21.85
N ASP A 437 -11.52 -14.93 22.52
CA ASP A 437 -12.60 -15.73 23.08
C ASP A 437 -13.69 -15.91 22.01
N PRO A 438 -14.08 -17.15 21.65
CA PRO A 438 -15.21 -17.42 20.76
C PRO A 438 -16.49 -16.66 21.18
N ASP A 439 -16.71 -16.44 22.48
CA ASP A 439 -17.86 -15.69 22.98
C ASP A 439 -17.74 -14.18 22.70
N MET A 440 -16.51 -13.64 22.68
CA MET A 440 -16.25 -12.25 22.29
C MET A 440 -16.42 -12.01 20.80
N VAL A 441 -16.19 -13.00 19.94
CA VAL A 441 -16.45 -12.88 18.48
C VAL A 441 -17.92 -12.55 18.21
N ASN A 442 -18.85 -13.18 18.95
CA ASN A 442 -20.29 -12.95 18.81
C ASN A 442 -20.78 -11.65 19.47
N ARG A 443 -20.00 -11.10 20.40
CA ARG A 443 -20.33 -9.86 21.13
C ARG A 443 -19.49 -8.65 20.69
N ARG A 444 -18.56 -8.80 19.75
CA ARG A 444 -17.60 -7.78 19.36
C ARG A 444 -18.24 -6.46 18.99
N ASP A 445 -19.28 -6.48 18.16
CA ASP A 445 -19.96 -5.25 17.73
C ASP A 445 -20.61 -4.55 18.92
N SER A 446 -21.21 -5.33 19.82
CA SER A 446 -21.81 -4.84 21.06
C SER A 446 -20.79 -4.17 21.99
N VAL A 447 -19.57 -4.72 22.10
CA VAL A 447 -18.45 -4.13 22.86
C VAL A 447 -17.92 -2.89 22.15
N ALA A 448 -17.73 -2.94 20.83
CA ALA A 448 -17.25 -1.82 20.02
C ALA A 448 -18.19 -0.61 20.12
N THR A 449 -19.50 -0.83 19.99
CA THR A 449 -20.51 0.22 20.11
C THR A 449 -20.46 0.87 21.48
N ARG A 450 -20.39 0.09 22.58
CA ARG A 450 -20.33 0.65 23.94
C ARG A 450 -19.02 1.38 24.21
N LEU A 451 -17.89 0.88 23.70
CA LEU A 451 -16.61 1.57 23.77
C LEU A 451 -16.67 2.92 23.06
N LEU A 452 -17.23 2.97 21.85
CA LEU A 452 -17.39 4.21 21.09
C LEU A 452 -18.34 5.20 21.78
N LEU A 453 -19.39 4.72 22.44
CA LEU A 453 -20.26 5.57 23.26
C LEU A 453 -19.53 6.15 24.48
N ALA A 454 -18.69 5.36 25.15
CA ALA A 454 -17.87 5.85 26.26
C ALA A 454 -16.80 6.86 25.79
N CYS A 455 -16.21 6.63 24.61
CA CYS A 455 -15.32 7.61 23.97
C CYS A 455 -16.06 8.91 23.66
N ARG A 456 -17.27 8.82 23.10
CA ARG A 456 -18.12 9.98 22.85
C ARG A 456 -18.44 10.74 24.13
N GLN A 457 -18.84 10.06 25.21
CA GLN A 457 -19.08 10.69 26.52
C GLN A 457 -17.84 11.48 26.98
N THR A 458 -16.66 10.85 26.93
CA THR A 458 -15.38 11.47 27.31
C THR A 458 -15.10 12.72 26.46
N LEU A 459 -15.36 12.65 25.15
CA LEU A 459 -15.19 13.80 24.25
C LEU A 459 -16.19 14.92 24.55
N SER A 460 -17.47 14.58 24.79
CA SER A 460 -18.53 15.53 25.13
C SER A 460 -18.27 16.27 26.45
N GLU A 461 -17.82 15.57 27.49
CA GLU A 461 -17.46 16.15 28.80
C GLU A 461 -16.35 17.18 28.69
N ARG A 462 -15.46 17.04 27.70
CA ARG A 462 -14.40 18.01 27.40
C ARG A 462 -14.79 19.01 26.30
N GLY A 463 -16.09 19.14 26.01
CA GLY A 463 -16.64 20.19 25.15
C GLY A 463 -16.57 19.89 23.65
N MET A 464 -16.29 18.66 23.22
CA MET A 464 -16.28 18.31 21.80
C MET A 464 -17.71 17.98 21.32
N GLY A 465 -18.10 18.56 20.18
CA GLY A 465 -19.40 18.32 19.55
C GLY A 465 -19.36 17.27 18.43
N SER A 466 -18.17 16.82 18.05
CA SER A 466 -17.95 15.82 17.00
C SER A 466 -16.65 15.05 17.23
N ALA A 467 -16.51 13.88 16.59
CA ALA A 467 -15.30 13.08 16.64
C ALA A 467 -14.91 12.53 15.26
N ASN A 468 -13.60 12.44 15.02
CA ASN A 468 -13.04 11.70 13.90
C ASN A 468 -12.49 10.34 14.36
N GLY A 469 -12.81 9.25 13.68
CA GLY A 469 -12.29 7.91 13.98
C GLY A 469 -12.05 7.05 12.75
N GLN A 470 -11.32 5.95 12.88
CA GLN A 470 -10.99 5.06 11.77
C GLN A 470 -11.74 3.74 11.84
N SER A 471 -12.13 3.19 10.69
CA SER A 471 -12.55 1.78 10.59
C SER A 471 -12.07 1.13 9.29
N ILE A 472 -11.68 -0.14 9.38
CA ILE A 472 -11.35 -0.98 8.24
C ILE A 472 -12.60 -1.78 7.85
N LYS A 473 -13.24 -1.47 6.72
CA LYS A 473 -14.42 -2.21 6.22
C LYS A 473 -14.03 -3.66 5.93
N ARG A 474 -14.44 -4.65 6.74
CA ARG A 474 -14.27 -6.09 6.43
C ARG A 474 -15.29 -6.48 5.38
N TYR A 475 -14.86 -6.56 4.12
CA TYR A 475 -15.58 -7.31 3.11
C TYR A 475 -15.26 -8.79 3.32
N GLY A 476 -16.26 -9.59 3.69
CA GLY A 476 -16.10 -11.05 3.76
C GLY A 476 -17.03 -11.76 4.75
N VAL A 477 -18.33 -11.75 4.50
CA VAL A 477 -19.17 -12.96 4.40
C VAL A 477 -20.23 -12.63 3.34
N LYS A 478 -20.08 -13.13 2.12
CA LYS A 478 -21.22 -13.24 1.21
C LYS A 478 -22.18 -14.20 1.91
N SER A 479 -23.34 -13.73 2.35
CA SER A 479 -24.41 -14.68 2.66
C SER A 479 -24.86 -15.26 1.31
N GLU A 480 -24.85 -16.57 1.17
CA GLU A 480 -25.28 -17.32 -0.03
C GLU A 480 -26.77 -17.14 -0.39
N HIS A 481 -27.45 -16.13 0.18
CA HIS A 481 -28.85 -15.82 -0.06
C HIS A 481 -29.11 -14.66 -1.03
N GLU A 482 -28.10 -13.91 -1.48
CA GLU A 482 -28.29 -12.83 -2.46
C GLU A 482 -28.20 -13.29 -3.93
N ASP A 483 -27.59 -14.44 -4.22
CA ASP A 483 -27.51 -14.97 -5.60
C ASP A 483 -28.78 -15.75 -6.04
N ALA A 484 -29.75 -15.96 -5.13
CA ALA A 484 -31.01 -16.64 -5.44
C ALA A 484 -32.16 -15.68 -5.84
N LEU A 485 -31.98 -14.37 -5.74
CA LEU A 485 -33.02 -13.36 -6.05
C LEU A 485 -32.73 -12.54 -7.31
N LEU A 486 -31.60 -12.78 -7.97
CA LEU A 486 -31.23 -12.13 -9.24
C LEU A 486 -31.27 -13.06 -10.45
N SER A 487 -31.73 -14.32 -10.31
CA SER A 487 -31.89 -15.26 -11.44
C SER A 487 -33.35 -15.58 -11.82
N THR A 488 -34.33 -14.85 -11.29
CA THR A 488 -35.76 -15.13 -11.55
C THR A 488 -36.58 -13.94 -12.08
N SER A 489 -35.94 -12.86 -12.56
CA SER A 489 -36.66 -11.75 -13.22
C SER A 489 -36.59 -11.76 -14.75
N GLU A 490 -36.03 -12.79 -15.38
CA GLU A 490 -36.01 -12.95 -16.85
C GLU A 490 -36.63 -14.27 -17.30
N ALA A 491 -37.91 -14.47 -17.01
CA ALA A 491 -38.80 -15.33 -17.81
C ALA A 491 -40.22 -15.25 -17.27
N MET A 492 -41.00 -14.23 -17.65
CA MET A 492 -42.46 -14.36 -17.62
C MET A 492 -43.12 -13.24 -18.44
N ASN A 493 -43.24 -13.49 -19.75
CA ASN A 493 -44.32 -12.91 -20.54
C ASN A 493 -44.64 -13.84 -21.72
N LYS A 494 -45.57 -14.77 -21.51
CA LYS A 494 -46.52 -15.29 -22.51
C LYS A 494 -47.49 -16.29 -21.87
N HIS A 495 -48.76 -16.17 -22.30
CA HIS A 495 -49.96 -16.99 -22.08
C HIS A 495 -49.71 -18.52 -22.02
N ASP A 496 -50.53 -19.40 -21.43
CA ASP A 496 -52.00 -19.48 -21.29
C ASP A 496 -52.40 -20.64 -20.32
N ARG A 497 -53.60 -20.55 -19.71
CA ARG A 497 -54.56 -21.62 -19.24
C ARG A 497 -54.13 -22.86 -18.39
N GLN A 498 -54.73 -22.93 -17.18
CA GLN A 498 -55.25 -24.05 -16.32
C GLN A 498 -55.23 -25.53 -16.80
N PRO A 499 -55.52 -26.57 -15.94
CA PRO A 499 -55.50 -26.70 -14.45
C PRO A 499 -54.89 -28.03 -13.88
N TYR A 500 -54.86 -28.13 -12.53
CA TYR A 500 -54.64 -29.26 -11.59
C TYR A 500 -55.14 -30.69 -11.99
N PRO A 501 -54.66 -31.82 -11.39
CA PRO A 501 -54.88 -32.17 -9.95
C PRO A 501 -53.82 -33.01 -9.18
N ASP A 502 -53.97 -32.97 -7.83
CA ASP A 502 -53.74 -33.96 -6.75
C ASP A 502 -52.66 -35.07 -6.82
N ASP A 503 -51.85 -35.26 -5.76
CA ASP A 503 -52.20 -36.15 -4.62
C ASP A 503 -51.10 -36.28 -3.51
N ARG A 504 -51.55 -36.11 -2.25
CA ARG A 504 -51.27 -36.81 -0.95
C ARG A 504 -49.87 -37.17 -0.36
N CYS A 505 -49.83 -36.91 0.97
CA CYS A 505 -49.14 -37.58 2.12
C CYS A 505 -47.63 -37.33 2.35
N GLY A 506 -47.10 -37.06 3.56
CA GLY A 506 -47.65 -36.87 4.91
C GLY A 506 -46.57 -36.94 6.02
N ARG A 507 -46.84 -36.26 7.15
CA ARG A 507 -46.34 -36.43 8.55
C ARG A 507 -44.94 -35.93 8.99
N ASP A 508 -44.98 -34.79 9.69
CA ASP A 508 -44.60 -34.51 11.11
C ASP A 508 -43.53 -35.38 11.81
N ALA A 509 -42.48 -34.74 12.37
CA ALA A 509 -42.52 -34.14 13.72
C ALA A 509 -41.11 -33.84 14.26
N GLY A 510 -40.96 -32.67 14.90
CA GLY A 510 -40.04 -32.51 16.03
C GLY A 510 -38.92 -31.49 15.85
N ARG A 511 -39.16 -30.23 16.25
CA ARG A 511 -38.23 -29.48 17.10
C ARG A 511 -38.91 -28.28 17.76
N THR A 512 -38.85 -28.33 19.07
CA THR A 512 -39.30 -27.39 20.09
C THR A 512 -38.74 -25.99 19.85
N ALA A 513 -39.63 -25.00 19.80
CA ALA A 513 -39.28 -23.59 19.80
C ALA A 513 -38.83 -23.16 21.20
N ILE A 514 -37.60 -22.64 21.32
CA ILE A 514 -37.19 -21.75 22.39
C ILE A 514 -37.07 -20.36 21.74
N GLN A 515 -38.06 -19.51 21.97
CA GLN A 515 -37.99 -18.09 21.64
C GLN A 515 -37.05 -17.40 22.64
N VAL A 516 -35.95 -16.85 22.14
CA VAL A 516 -35.19 -15.80 22.86
C VAL A 516 -35.46 -14.48 22.13
N PRO A 517 -35.93 -13.41 22.80
CA PRO A 517 -36.27 -12.17 22.15
C PRO A 517 -35.02 -11.31 21.95
N VAL A 518 -34.49 -11.23 20.73
CA VAL A 518 -33.41 -10.29 20.35
C VAL A 518 -33.78 -9.52 19.09
N LYS A 519 -34.94 -8.85 19.10
CA LYS A 519 -35.36 -7.99 17.97
C LYS A 519 -35.57 -6.52 18.33
N LYS A 520 -35.70 -6.16 19.62
CA LYS A 520 -35.91 -4.77 20.01
C LYS A 520 -34.63 -3.93 20.03
N ASP A 521 -33.49 -4.54 20.37
CA ASP A 521 -32.24 -3.77 20.54
C ASP A 521 -31.61 -3.38 19.20
N VAL A 522 -31.79 -4.18 18.15
CA VAL A 522 -31.20 -3.92 16.81
C VAL A 522 -31.88 -2.75 16.09
N GLU A 523 -33.17 -2.53 16.34
CA GLU A 523 -33.91 -1.40 15.74
C GLU A 523 -33.59 -0.06 16.43
N GLN A 524 -33.38 -0.05 17.76
CA GLN A 524 -32.91 1.14 18.48
C GLN A 524 -31.48 1.53 18.09
N ILE A 525 -30.60 0.56 17.79
CA ILE A 525 -29.23 0.81 17.35
C ILE A 525 -29.19 1.54 15.99
N ARG A 526 -30.13 1.26 15.08
CA ARG A 526 -30.21 1.92 13.76
C ARG A 526 -30.70 3.36 13.82
N THR A 527 -31.50 3.72 14.82
CA THR A 527 -31.98 5.09 15.02
C THR A 527 -31.01 5.95 15.84
N ALA A 528 -30.07 5.32 16.58
CA ALA A 528 -29.11 6.01 17.45
C ALA A 528 -27.88 6.60 16.72
N THR A 529 -27.62 6.21 15.48
CA THR A 529 -26.56 6.78 14.64
C THR A 529 -27.17 7.84 13.74
N GLY A 530 -26.99 9.12 14.10
CA GLY A 530 -27.52 10.27 13.37
C GLY A 530 -27.17 10.29 11.87
N SER A 531 -27.91 11.13 11.15
CA SER A 531 -27.84 11.30 9.70
C SER A 531 -26.42 11.57 9.17
N PHE A 532 -26.01 10.75 8.19
CA PHE A 532 -24.76 10.91 7.44
C PHE A 532 -24.95 11.92 6.31
N GLU A 533 -24.20 13.02 6.32
CA GLU A 533 -24.10 13.92 5.17
C GLU A 533 -23.01 13.45 4.21
N HIS A 534 -23.40 12.99 3.03
CA HIS A 534 -22.50 12.80 1.89
C HIS A 534 -22.24 14.15 1.23
N ASN A 535 -21.01 14.63 1.26
CA ASN A 535 -20.61 15.82 0.52
C ASN A 535 -19.96 15.40 -0.81
N SER A 536 -20.77 15.29 -1.87
CA SER A 536 -20.30 15.09 -3.24
C SER A 536 -21.09 15.97 -4.20
N THR A 537 -20.48 17.10 -4.58
CA THR A 537 -20.89 17.88 -5.75
C THR A 537 -20.38 17.20 -7.03
N GLY A 538 -21.29 16.74 -7.89
CA GLY A 538 -21.07 16.63 -9.34
C GLY A 538 -20.98 15.24 -9.98
N ASN A 539 -22.15 14.66 -10.25
CA ASN A 539 -22.56 13.83 -11.40
C ASN A 539 -21.73 12.62 -11.88
N SER A 540 -22.16 11.42 -11.47
CA SER A 540 -22.74 10.41 -12.37
C SER A 540 -23.54 9.41 -11.53
N PHE A 541 -24.85 9.33 -11.81
CA PHE A 541 -25.88 8.57 -11.10
C PHE A 541 -26.03 7.15 -11.67
N CYS A 542 -26.30 6.18 -10.79
CA CYS A 542 -27.32 5.14 -10.96
C CYS A 542 -27.99 4.88 -9.60
N ASP A 543 -29.30 4.60 -9.65
CA ASP A 543 -30.31 4.97 -8.65
C ASP A 543 -30.49 4.05 -7.43
N VAL A 544 -31.01 4.64 -6.34
CA VAL A 544 -32.15 4.08 -5.60
C VAL A 544 -33.21 5.15 -5.42
N VAL A 545 -34.34 4.96 -6.11
CA VAL A 545 -35.60 5.68 -5.94
C VAL A 545 -36.36 5.07 -4.76
N TRP A 546 -36.84 5.87 -3.80
CA TRP A 546 -38.02 5.51 -3.00
C TRP A 546 -38.97 6.69 -2.81
N LYS A 547 -40.19 6.48 -3.31
CA LYS A 547 -41.36 7.36 -3.24
C LYS A 547 -41.89 7.48 -1.81
N SER A 548 -42.35 8.68 -1.49
CA SER A 548 -43.16 8.97 -0.31
C SER A 548 -44.49 8.20 -0.34
N CYS A 549 -44.83 7.53 0.76
CA CYS A 549 -46.21 7.25 1.12
C CYS A 549 -46.42 7.74 2.56
N LEU A 550 -47.03 8.92 2.68
CA LEU A 550 -47.75 9.34 3.88
C LEU A 550 -48.93 8.38 4.12
N PRO A 551 -49.31 8.17 5.39
CA PRO A 551 -50.70 8.31 5.76
C PRO A 551 -50.88 9.55 6.64
N LYS A 552 -51.94 10.28 6.33
CA LYS A 552 -52.49 11.38 7.11
C LYS A 552 -52.84 10.89 8.53
N HIS A 553 -52.41 11.62 9.55
CA HIS A 553 -53.27 12.59 10.24
C HIS A 553 -52.43 13.64 10.96
#